data_AF-X1K162-F1
#
_entry.id   AF-X1K162-F1
#
_cell.length_a   1.000
_cell.length_b   1.000
_cell.length_c   1.000
_cell.angle_alpha   90.00
_cell.angle_beta   90.00
_cell.angle_gamma   90.00
#
_symmetry.space_group_name_H-M   'P 1'
#
loop_
_entity.id
_entity.type
_entity.pdbx_description
1 polymer ?
#
loop_
_entity_poly.entity_id
_entity_poly.type
_entity_poly.pdbx_seq_one_letter_code
_entity_poly.pdbx_strand_id
1 'polypeptide(L)' 'PITNQVKGYPFEVMIPSGLKVTGVVLSDQVKSLDWKIRNAEYCDKLPEAVVLEIFKKLETLLNFDG' A
#
# COMPACT_ATOMS: atom_id res chain seq x y z
N PRO A 1 2.63 1.18 -4.24
CA PRO A 1 3.92 0.46 -4.43
C PRO A 1 4.41 -0.11 -3.10
N ILE A 2 5.30 -1.12 -3.11
CA ILE A 2 5.86 -1.73 -1.89
C ILE A 2 7.38 -1.67 -1.95
N THR A 3 8.01 -1.39 -0.82
CA THR A 3 9.47 -1.37 -0.67
C THR A 3 9.90 -1.93 0.67
N ASN A 4 11.07 -2.56 0.72
CA ASN A 4 11.73 -2.95 1.98
C ASN A 4 12.59 -1.83 2.58
N GLN A 5 12.75 -0.71 1.87
CA GLN A 5 13.46 0.46 2.37
C GLN A 5 12.49 1.34 3.17
N VAL A 6 12.48 1.15 4.48
CA VAL A 6 11.69 1.93 5.42
C VAL A 6 12.40 3.24 5.71
N LYS A 7 11.74 4.38 5.48
CA LYS A 7 12.28 5.71 5.75
C LYS A 7 11.60 6.38 6.95
N GLY A 8 10.48 5.84 7.42
CA GLY A 8 9.75 6.31 8.59
C GLY A 8 8.95 7.59 8.34
N TYR A 9 8.58 7.90 7.10
CA TYR A 9 7.76 9.07 6.78
C TYR A 9 6.25 8.75 6.85
N PRO A 10 5.37 9.77 7.00
CA PRO A 10 3.98 9.56 7.41
C PRO A 10 3.11 8.68 6.49
N PHE A 11 3.47 8.53 5.21
CA PHE A 11 2.71 7.78 4.21
C PHE A 11 3.20 6.33 4.01
N GLU A 12 4.15 5.87 4.82
CA GLU A 12 4.51 4.45 4.88
C GLU A 12 3.48 3.70 5.74
N VAL A 13 2.96 2.59 5.22
CA VAL A 13 2.11 1.66 5.98
C VAL A 13 2.82 0.33 6.10
N MET A 14 3.04 -0.13 7.33
CA MET A 14 3.79 -1.36 7.59
C MET A 14 2.98 -2.60 7.20
N ILE A 15 3.64 -3.52 6.51
CA ILE A 15 3.08 -4.84 6.21
C ILE A 15 3.35 -5.75 7.42
N PRO A 16 2.31 -6.37 8.02
CA PRO A 16 2.50 -7.29 9.13
C PRO A 16 3.37 -8.49 8.77
N SER A 17 4.10 -9.00 9.76
CA SER A 17 4.87 -10.26 9.61
C SER A 17 3.95 -11.44 9.35
N GLY A 18 4.46 -12.46 8.64
CA GLY A 18 3.73 -13.69 8.33
C GLY A 18 3.04 -13.71 6.96
N LEU A 19 3.19 -12.64 6.20
CA LEU A 19 2.76 -12.55 4.80
C LEU A 19 3.93 -12.82 3.85
N LYS A 20 3.62 -13.18 2.61
CA LYS A 20 4.63 -13.41 1.55
C LYS A 20 5.38 -12.15 1.16
N VAL A 21 4.75 -10.99 1.34
CA VAL A 21 5.33 -9.68 1.03
C VAL A 21 5.74 -8.99 2.33
N THR A 22 6.90 -8.36 2.33
CA THR A 22 7.45 -7.63 3.48
C THR A 22 7.67 -6.16 3.15
N GLY A 23 7.93 -5.37 4.20
CA GLY A 23 8.28 -3.95 4.08
C GLY A 23 7.10 -3.03 4.31
N VAL A 24 7.06 -1.93 3.56
CA VAL A 24 6.04 -0.89 3.69
C VAL A 24 5.35 -0.62 2.36
N VAL A 25 4.06 -0.34 2.43
CA VAL A 25 3.27 0.22 1.32
C VAL A 25 3.49 1.73 1.32
N LEU A 26 3.82 2.30 0.16
CA LEU A 26 3.92 3.75 -0.04
C LEU A 26 2.57 4.26 -0.53
N SER A 27 1.75 4.79 0.39
CA SER A 27 0.36 5.19 0.08
C SER A 27 0.28 6.48 -0.75
N ASP A 28 1.33 7.28 -0.78
CA ASP A 28 1.44 8.51 -1.58
C ASP A 28 1.89 8.25 -3.03
N GLN A 29 2.48 7.08 -3.30
CA GLN A 29 3.04 6.73 -4.61
C GLN A 29 2.02 5.99 -5.50
N VAL A 30 0.76 6.42 -5.47
CA VAL A 30 -0.35 5.82 -6.24
C VAL A 30 -0.10 5.98 -7.74
N LYS A 31 -0.33 4.91 -8.52
CA LYS A 31 -0.11 4.91 -9.98
C LYS A 31 -1.20 4.09 -10.67
N SER A 32 -1.69 4.58 -11.80
CA SER A 32 -2.57 3.82 -12.70
C SER A 32 -1.72 2.89 -13.56
N LEU A 33 -1.93 1.58 -13.45
CA LEU A 33 -1.18 0.55 -14.16
C LEU A 33 -2.14 -0.50 -14.73
N ASP A 34 -1.90 -0.94 -15.96
CA ASP A 34 -2.61 -2.08 -16.55
C ASP A 34 -2.05 -3.39 -15.97
N TRP A 35 -2.83 -4.02 -15.08
CA TRP A 35 -2.44 -5.27 -14.43
C TRP A 35 -2.52 -6.49 -15.35
N LYS A 36 -3.32 -6.44 -16.43
CA LYS A 36 -3.46 -7.54 -17.39
C LYS A 36 -2.24 -7.62 -18.29
N ILE A 37 -1.82 -6.50 -18.87
CA ILE A 37 -0.60 -6.45 -19.71
C ILE A 37 0.64 -6.81 -18.89
N ARG A 38 0.63 -6.48 -17.59
CA ARG A 38 1.70 -6.83 -16.65
C ARG A 38 1.64 -8.26 -16.11
N ASN A 39 0.64 -9.05 -16.50
CA ASN A 39 0.41 -10.41 -16.00
C ASN A 39 0.47 -10.47 -14.47
N ALA A 40 -0.20 -9.55 -13.79
CA ALA A 40 -0.21 -9.53 -12.34
C ALA A 40 -0.93 -10.78 -11.80
N GLU A 41 -0.28 -11.46 -10.86
CA GLU A 41 -0.83 -12.64 -10.19
C GLU A 41 -1.19 -12.31 -8.73
N TYR A 42 -2.13 -13.08 -8.18
CA TYR A 42 -2.45 -13.00 -6.76
C TYR A 42 -1.22 -13.40 -5.92
N CYS A 43 -0.75 -12.48 -5.08
CA CYS A 43 0.39 -12.72 -4.20
C CYS A 43 -0.07 -13.17 -2.81
N ASP A 44 -0.78 -12.29 -2.11
CA ASP A 44 -1.23 -12.49 -0.73
C ASP A 44 -2.39 -11.53 -0.38
N LYS A 45 -3.00 -11.72 0.79
CA LYS A 45 -4.08 -10.87 1.32
C LYS A 45 -3.64 -10.14 2.59
N LEU A 46 -3.73 -8.82 2.57
CA LEU A 46 -3.51 -7.99 3.76
C LEU A 46 -4.71 -8.04 4.72
N PRO A 47 -4.47 -7.93 6.03
CA PRO A 47 -5.53 -7.69 7.00
C PRO A 47 -6.29 -6.40 6.69
N GLU A 48 -7.60 -6.40 6.93
CA GLU A 48 -8.49 -5.28 6.63
C GLU A 48 -8.03 -3.97 7.31
N ALA A 49 -7.57 -4.05 8.56
CA ALA A 49 -7.08 -2.89 9.30
C ALA A 49 -5.93 -2.16 8.58
N VAL A 50 -5.02 -2.92 7.94
CA VAL A 50 -3.89 -2.37 7.19
C VAL A 50 -4.38 -1.71 5.90
N VAL A 51 -5.34 -2.33 5.22
CA VAL A 51 -5.96 -1.78 4.01
C VAL A 51 -6.67 -0.45 4.33
N LEU A 52 -7.39 -0.38 5.45
CA LEU A 52 -8.04 0.85 5.91
C LEU A 52 -7.04 1.97 6.24
N GLU A 53 -5.89 1.63 6.83
CA GLU A 53 -4.82 2.62 7.07
C GLU A 53 -4.30 3.22 5.75
N ILE A 54 -4.07 2.38 4.73
CA ILE A 54 -3.64 2.83 3.40
C ILE A 54 -4.66 3.82 2.81
N PHE A 55 -5.95 3.49 2.87
CA PHE A 55 -7.01 4.37 2.36
C PHE A 55 -7.07 5.71 3.10
N LYS A 56 -7.03 5.72 4.43
CA LYS A 56 -7.03 6.96 5.21
C LYS A 56 -5.88 7.90 4.85
N LYS A 57 -4.68 7.35 4.68
CA LYS A 57 -3.50 8.13 4.28
C LYS A 57 -3.62 8.64 2.85
N LEU A 58 -4.23 7.87 1.96
CA LEU A 58 -4.49 8.25 0.58
C LEU A 58 -5.58 9.33 0.48
N GLU A 59 -6.65 9.25 1.26
CA GLU A 59 -7.69 10.28 1.38
C GLU A 59 -7.09 11.61 1.87
N THR A 60 -6.21 11.54 2.86
CA THR A 60 -5.47 12.71 3.38
C THR A 60 -4.63 13.40 2.29
N LEU A 61 -4.05 12.62 1.36
CA LEU A 61 -3.26 13.19 0.26
C LEU A 61 -4.13 13.84 -0.82
N LEU A 62 -5.30 13.27 -1.08
CA LEU A 62 -6.19 13.70 -2.14
C LEU A 62 -7.17 14.79 -1.69
N ASN A 63 -7.13 15.20 -0.41
CA ASN A 63 -8.07 16.12 0.22
C ASN A 63 -9.54 15.70 -0.01
N PHE A 64 -9.82 14.40 0.08
CA PHE A 64 -11.20 13.95 0.13
C PHE A 64 -11.75 14.30 1.52
N ASP A 65 -12.39 15.47 1.61
CA ASP A 65 -13.35 15.72 2.68
C ASP A 65 -14.58 14.84 2.36
N GLY A 66 -14.77 13.79 3.15
CA GLY A 66 -15.89 12.85 3.01
C GLY A 66 -17.27 13.49 3.19
#